data_AF-A0A1C5QHP5-F1
#
_entry.id   AF-A0A1C5QHP5-F1
#
_cell.length_a   1.000
_cell.length_b   1.000
_cell.length_c   1.000
_cell.angle_alpha   90.00
_cell.angle_beta   90.00
_cell.angle_gamma   90.00
#
_symmetry.space_group_name_H-M   'P 1'
#
loop_
_entity.id
_entity.type
_entity.pdbx_description
1 polymer ?
#
loop_
_entity_poly.entity_id
_entity_poly.type
_entity_poly.pdbx_seq_one_letter_code
_entity_poly.pdbx_strand_id
1 'polypeptide(L)'
;MKKWIKMSLCMMIGFFCFSFQVKAMNVEARIQDQNYETFQEALEDVLTGDQKGPIYLMEDVILDVGTINKDVEIIGNHHQITVPLQSQTDDSESQGRLNVQATLTFNQCRVHFDNTYQNGNNIWSVVLSSQGVLEFINDSNVTFVGHGIYASNGSTINVDHSKVSLSQMEYTSMMAESYGNLNIKNDSNYTIDHAVEPNGITGFHVFVDHSSLSVENCLNQAMVKGNLTITNQGNVSFSKNDVGYNMYSENNLYVDETSALKMNENKNCALLSQGRKKRTITIKNGGSLEAKYNGINYQASDDEDKYYAQTSALNFGVYGWYENAQKILLYPNLDDVVFENGAKVTISNNYTRGISNYGNLYLGNQTVITHNGGYQQGESLQTCRIGKGGGIYNAGTVTLFHTTLYNNHARLSGDDLYSEEGGTVHLSFVSNDWILDDCQHSIDGWYDDGLQQRWNGDDKEHPYLSLIEGQKDYHFLEAKAAHGVIQEEIKEDDSKDDSKEEPKQDEKESEIRQTNEKITPVKTVQKQNVQTGDESNGALWLTFMGLALLLIFLLVIKYIKGKRD
;
A
#
# COMPACT_ATOMS: atom_id res chain seq x y z
N MET A 1 -16.89 -84.30 -48.46
CA MET A 1 -16.80 -83.93 -47.02
C MET A 1 -15.80 -82.79 -46.71
N LYS A 2 -15.67 -81.74 -47.54
CA LYS A 2 -14.86 -80.55 -47.19
C LYS A 2 -15.53 -79.19 -47.47
N LYS A 3 -16.75 -79.19 -48.03
CA LYS A 3 -17.53 -77.96 -48.30
C LYS A 3 -18.66 -77.69 -47.30
N TRP A 4 -19.02 -78.65 -46.44
CA TRP A 4 -20.14 -78.54 -45.50
C TRP A 4 -19.72 -78.16 -44.06
N ILE A 5 -18.42 -78.14 -43.76
CA ILE A 5 -17.91 -77.76 -42.41
C ILE A 5 -17.62 -76.25 -42.32
N LYS A 6 -17.45 -75.55 -43.46
CA LYS A 6 -17.23 -74.09 -43.46
C LYS A 6 -18.51 -73.25 -43.36
N MET A 7 -19.68 -73.82 -43.65
CA MET A 7 -20.96 -73.10 -43.57
C MET A 7 -21.59 -73.12 -42.17
N SER A 8 -21.23 -74.08 -41.30
CA SER A 8 -21.76 -74.13 -39.94
C SER A 8 -21.00 -73.25 -38.94
N LEU A 9 -19.74 -72.89 -39.23
CA LEU A 9 -18.96 -72.00 -38.36
C LEU A 9 -19.29 -70.51 -38.58
N CYS A 10 -19.75 -70.14 -39.78
CA CYS A 10 -20.18 -68.75 -40.06
C CYS A 10 -21.59 -68.45 -39.51
N MET A 11 -22.42 -69.46 -39.25
CA MET A 11 -23.75 -69.27 -38.66
C MET A 11 -23.75 -69.22 -37.13
N MET A 12 -22.71 -69.73 -36.47
CA MET A 12 -22.55 -69.61 -35.01
C MET A 12 -21.84 -68.32 -34.56
N ILE A 13 -21.13 -67.63 -35.46
CA ILE A 13 -20.49 -66.33 -35.16
C ILE A 13 -21.46 -65.16 -35.42
N GLY A 14 -22.54 -65.37 -36.17
CA GLY A 14 -23.56 -64.35 -36.46
C GLY A 14 -24.59 -64.11 -35.35
N PHE A 15 -24.54 -64.83 -34.22
CA PHE A 15 -25.52 -64.71 -33.12
C PHE A 15 -24.97 -64.02 -31.86
N PHE A 16 -23.72 -63.54 -31.88
CA PHE A 16 -23.08 -62.81 -30.77
C PHE A 16 -22.73 -61.35 -31.10
N CYS A 17 -23.34 -60.79 -32.15
CA CYS A 17 -23.35 -59.35 -32.39
C CYS A 17 -24.69 -58.75 -31.94
N PHE A 18 -25.15 -59.08 -30.73
CA PHE A 18 -25.80 -58.03 -29.95
C PHE A 18 -24.66 -57.12 -29.49
N SER A 19 -24.35 -56.12 -30.32
CA SER A 19 -23.78 -54.89 -29.82
C SER A 19 -24.73 -54.38 -28.75
N PHE A 20 -24.52 -54.79 -27.50
CA PHE A 20 -24.86 -53.93 -26.38
C PHE A 20 -24.12 -52.64 -26.68
N GLN A 21 -24.82 -51.66 -27.23
CA GLN A 21 -24.50 -50.28 -26.94
C GLN A 21 -24.66 -50.19 -25.42
N VAL A 22 -23.58 -50.51 -24.69
CA VAL A 22 -23.39 -49.98 -23.36
C VAL A 22 -23.36 -48.49 -23.63
N LYS A 23 -24.51 -47.83 -23.45
CA LYS A 23 -24.56 -46.38 -23.36
C LYS A 23 -23.54 -46.09 -22.27
N ALA A 24 -22.40 -45.50 -22.62
CA ALA A 24 -21.45 -45.04 -21.62
C ALA A 24 -22.30 -44.17 -20.70
N MET A 25 -22.44 -44.60 -19.45
CA MET A 25 -23.21 -43.86 -18.47
C MET A 25 -22.49 -42.52 -18.37
N ASN A 26 -23.13 -41.43 -18.76
CA ASN A 26 -22.54 -40.12 -18.55
C ASN A 26 -22.48 -39.95 -17.04
N VAL A 27 -21.28 -39.84 -16.49
CA VAL A 27 -21.09 -39.65 -15.05
C VAL A 27 -20.39 -38.34 -14.91
N GLU A 28 -21.10 -37.32 -14.43
CA GLU A 28 -20.53 -35.99 -14.19
C GLU A 28 -19.86 -35.90 -12.82
N ALA A 29 -20.40 -36.65 -11.84
CA ALA A 29 -19.97 -36.56 -10.45
C ALA A 29 -19.98 -37.91 -9.73
N ARG A 30 -19.17 -38.01 -8.68
CA ARG A 30 -19.16 -39.17 -7.78
C ARG A 30 -19.03 -38.72 -6.33
N ILE A 31 -19.81 -39.34 -5.45
CA ILE A 31 -19.66 -39.23 -4.00
C ILE A 31 -19.41 -40.63 -3.46
N GLN A 32 -18.27 -40.84 -2.79
CA GLN A 32 -17.83 -42.17 -2.35
C GLN A 32 -17.85 -43.17 -3.53
N ASP A 33 -18.66 -44.24 -3.45
CA ASP A 33 -18.81 -45.27 -4.49
C ASP A 33 -20.03 -45.02 -5.42
N GLN A 34 -20.82 -43.97 -5.18
CA GLN A 34 -22.02 -43.66 -5.95
C GLN A 34 -21.71 -42.68 -7.09
N ASN A 35 -21.99 -43.12 -8.32
CA ASN A 35 -21.92 -42.29 -9.52
C ASN A 35 -23.25 -41.57 -9.75
N TYR A 36 -23.16 -40.33 -10.19
CA TYR A 36 -24.30 -39.49 -10.54
C TYR A 36 -24.27 -39.17 -12.03
N GLU A 37 -25.43 -39.25 -12.69
CA GLU A 37 -25.52 -38.86 -14.10
C GLU A 37 -25.33 -37.35 -14.27
N THR A 38 -25.74 -36.55 -13.26
CA THR A 38 -25.59 -35.10 -13.26
C THR A 38 -24.92 -34.59 -11.99
N PHE A 39 -24.18 -33.48 -12.09
CA PHE A 39 -23.60 -32.80 -10.93
C PHE A 39 -24.67 -32.21 -10.00
N GLN A 40 -25.79 -31.73 -10.54
CA GLN A 40 -26.87 -31.13 -9.75
C GLN A 40 -27.51 -32.14 -8.80
N GLU A 41 -27.74 -33.39 -9.25
CA GLU A 41 -28.26 -34.45 -8.38
C GLU A 41 -27.29 -34.76 -7.24
N ALA A 42 -25.98 -34.85 -7.53
CA ALA A 42 -24.96 -35.07 -6.50
C ALA A 42 -24.95 -33.93 -5.47
N LEU A 43 -25.05 -32.69 -5.94
CA LEU A 43 -25.08 -31.50 -5.09
C LEU A 43 -26.35 -31.45 -4.23
N GLU A 44 -27.52 -31.75 -4.81
CA GLU A 44 -28.80 -31.80 -4.10
C GLU A 44 -28.74 -32.83 -2.97
N ASP A 45 -28.25 -34.04 -3.22
CA ASP A 45 -28.10 -35.10 -2.21
C ASP A 45 -27.21 -34.64 -1.02
N VAL A 46 -26.16 -33.85 -1.26
CA VAL A 46 -25.34 -33.27 -0.18
C VAL A 46 -26.12 -32.21 0.59
N LEU A 47 -26.83 -31.33 -0.12
CA LEU A 47 -27.61 -30.23 0.46
C LEU A 47 -28.84 -30.73 1.23
N THR A 48 -29.48 -31.83 0.84
CA THR A 48 -30.55 -32.49 1.61
C THR A 48 -29.98 -33.33 2.76
N GLY A 49 -28.74 -33.78 2.62
CA GLY A 49 -28.02 -34.61 3.61
C GLY A 49 -28.21 -36.10 3.39
N ASP A 50 -28.71 -36.50 2.21
CA ASP A 50 -28.83 -37.88 1.75
C ASP A 50 -27.44 -38.48 1.48
N GLN A 51 -26.47 -37.65 1.08
CA GLN A 51 -25.05 -38.01 1.00
C GLN A 51 -24.15 -37.15 1.88
N LYS A 52 -22.94 -37.67 2.13
CA LYS A 52 -21.88 -36.97 2.88
C LYS A 52 -20.51 -37.20 2.25
N GLY A 53 -19.70 -36.16 2.25
CA GLY A 53 -18.33 -36.18 1.75
C GLY A 53 -18.17 -35.32 0.49
N PRO A 54 -16.95 -35.28 -0.07
CA PRO A 54 -16.66 -34.45 -1.23
C PRO A 54 -17.32 -35.01 -2.50
N ILE A 55 -17.69 -34.09 -3.38
CA ILE A 55 -18.16 -34.37 -4.74
C ILE A 55 -16.94 -34.37 -5.66
N TYR A 56 -16.61 -35.51 -6.25
CA TYR A 56 -15.54 -35.61 -7.25
C TYR A 56 -16.11 -35.37 -8.63
N LEU A 57 -15.55 -34.40 -9.36
CA LEU A 57 -15.92 -34.17 -10.75
C LEU A 57 -15.23 -35.16 -11.69
N MET A 58 -15.99 -35.63 -12.67
CA MET A 58 -15.54 -36.53 -13.74
C MET A 58 -15.56 -35.85 -15.12
N GLU A 59 -16.28 -34.72 -15.23
CA GLU A 59 -16.43 -33.90 -16.43
C GLU A 59 -16.54 -32.42 -16.04
N ASP A 60 -16.55 -31.51 -17.02
CA ASP A 60 -16.82 -30.09 -16.79
C ASP A 60 -18.31 -29.87 -16.51
N VAL A 61 -18.65 -28.99 -15.56
CA VAL A 61 -20.03 -28.86 -15.02
C VAL A 61 -20.49 -27.40 -14.87
N ILE A 62 -21.79 -27.24 -14.62
CA ILE A 62 -22.43 -25.96 -14.31
C ILE A 62 -22.88 -25.97 -12.85
N LEU A 63 -22.57 -24.92 -12.07
CA LEU A 63 -23.09 -24.73 -10.72
C LEU A 63 -24.23 -23.71 -10.73
N ASP A 64 -25.46 -24.21 -10.82
CA ASP A 64 -26.69 -23.43 -10.73
C ASP A 64 -27.61 -24.02 -9.65
N VAL A 65 -27.51 -23.47 -8.45
CA VAL A 65 -28.19 -23.98 -7.23
C VAL A 65 -28.84 -22.87 -6.42
N GLY A 66 -28.49 -21.61 -6.69
CA GLY A 66 -28.94 -20.43 -5.97
C GLY A 66 -28.32 -20.26 -4.58
N THR A 67 -28.37 -21.30 -3.73
CA THR A 67 -27.89 -21.21 -2.33
C THR A 67 -27.14 -22.46 -1.87
N ILE A 68 -25.95 -22.26 -1.29
CA ILE A 68 -25.22 -23.24 -0.50
C ILE A 68 -25.46 -22.95 0.98
N ASN A 69 -26.24 -23.80 1.66
CA ASN A 69 -26.61 -23.66 3.08
C ASN A 69 -26.10 -24.80 3.97
N LYS A 70 -25.33 -25.72 3.40
CA LYS A 70 -24.56 -26.76 4.09
C LYS A 70 -23.16 -26.80 3.52
N ASP A 71 -22.22 -27.38 4.26
CA ASP A 71 -20.85 -27.52 3.79
C ASP A 71 -20.79 -28.42 2.56
N VAL A 72 -20.17 -27.91 1.50
CA VAL A 72 -19.95 -28.61 0.22
C VAL A 72 -18.49 -28.50 -0.15
N GLU A 73 -17.84 -29.64 -0.38
CA GLU A 73 -16.52 -29.72 -0.99
C GLU A 73 -16.64 -30.32 -2.38
N ILE A 74 -16.12 -29.61 -3.38
CA ILE A 74 -16.03 -30.08 -4.77
C ILE A 74 -14.55 -30.30 -5.08
N ILE A 75 -14.19 -31.55 -5.38
CA ILE A 75 -12.86 -31.93 -5.86
C ILE A 75 -12.92 -31.97 -7.37
N GLY A 76 -12.33 -30.95 -8.00
CA GLY A 76 -12.47 -30.71 -9.42
C GLY A 76 -11.70 -31.67 -10.30
N ASN A 77 -10.62 -32.30 -9.81
CA ASN A 77 -9.68 -33.03 -10.68
C ASN A 77 -9.25 -32.21 -11.91
N HIS A 78 -9.13 -30.89 -11.75
CA HIS A 78 -8.90 -29.89 -12.79
C HIS A 78 -10.03 -29.72 -13.83
N HIS A 79 -11.23 -30.23 -13.60
CA HIS A 79 -12.40 -29.91 -14.41
C HIS A 79 -12.86 -28.46 -14.22
N GLN A 80 -13.55 -27.94 -15.23
CA GLN A 80 -14.14 -26.61 -15.20
C GLN A 80 -15.50 -26.64 -14.50
N ILE A 81 -15.74 -25.64 -13.66
CA ILE A 81 -17.04 -25.31 -13.09
C ILE A 81 -17.42 -23.93 -13.59
N THR A 82 -18.50 -23.85 -14.36
CA THR A 82 -19.09 -22.56 -14.76
C THR A 82 -20.18 -22.20 -13.77
N VAL A 83 -20.09 -21.03 -13.15
CA VAL A 83 -21.10 -20.50 -12.22
C VAL A 83 -21.84 -19.37 -12.95
N PRO A 84 -22.97 -19.66 -13.61
CA PRO A 84 -23.72 -18.66 -14.35
C PRO A 84 -24.54 -17.78 -13.41
N LEU A 85 -25.28 -16.85 -14.02
CA LEU A 85 -26.51 -16.30 -13.46
C LEU A 85 -27.34 -17.43 -12.82
N GLN A 86 -27.59 -17.35 -11.51
CA GLN A 86 -28.36 -18.38 -10.81
C GLN A 86 -29.86 -18.29 -11.17
N SER A 87 -30.45 -19.43 -11.51
CA SER A 87 -31.87 -19.53 -11.92
C SER A 87 -32.85 -19.63 -10.75
N GLN A 88 -32.34 -19.94 -9.56
CA GLN A 88 -33.14 -20.21 -8.35
C GLN A 88 -33.14 -19.03 -7.35
N THR A 89 -32.69 -17.84 -7.76
CA THR A 89 -32.68 -16.62 -6.92
C THR A 89 -33.67 -15.58 -7.46
N ASP A 90 -34.89 -15.61 -6.92
CA ASP A 90 -36.03 -14.81 -7.41
C ASP A 90 -36.42 -13.62 -6.51
N ASP A 91 -35.64 -13.29 -5.47
CA ASP A 91 -35.98 -12.11 -4.67
C ASP A 91 -35.62 -10.81 -5.43
N SER A 92 -36.42 -9.76 -5.19
CA SER A 92 -36.32 -8.49 -5.89
C SER A 92 -35.00 -7.73 -5.67
N GLU A 93 -34.14 -8.23 -4.77
CA GLU A 93 -32.83 -7.66 -4.42
C GLU A 93 -31.65 -8.63 -4.72
N SER A 94 -31.89 -9.82 -5.29
CA SER A 94 -30.89 -10.90 -5.38
C SER A 94 -30.74 -11.63 -6.71
N GLN A 95 -31.32 -11.10 -7.79
CA GLN A 95 -31.34 -11.80 -9.06
C GLN A 95 -29.94 -12.16 -9.54
N GLY A 96 -29.69 -13.46 -9.68
CA GLY A 96 -28.54 -13.98 -10.40
C GLY A 96 -27.30 -14.40 -9.60
N ARG A 97 -27.26 -14.15 -8.29
CA ARG A 97 -26.06 -14.41 -7.47
C ARG A 97 -26.05 -15.79 -6.81
N LEU A 98 -24.87 -16.37 -6.61
CA LEU A 98 -24.70 -17.54 -5.75
C LEU A 98 -24.64 -17.10 -4.29
N ASN A 99 -25.61 -17.53 -3.47
CA ASN A 99 -25.60 -17.26 -2.04
C ASN A 99 -24.84 -18.37 -1.30
N VAL A 100 -23.84 -18.00 -0.50
CA VAL A 100 -23.03 -18.93 0.29
C VAL A 100 -23.26 -18.62 1.76
N GLN A 101 -24.00 -19.51 2.42
CA GLN A 101 -24.43 -19.39 3.82
C GLN A 101 -23.72 -20.39 4.76
N ALA A 102 -22.94 -21.30 4.19
CA ALA A 102 -22.09 -22.28 4.86
C ALA A 102 -20.71 -22.32 4.15
N THR A 103 -19.96 -23.41 4.27
CA THR A 103 -18.68 -23.58 3.57
C THR A 103 -18.88 -24.09 2.15
N LEU A 104 -18.32 -23.39 1.16
CA LEU A 104 -18.17 -23.89 -0.21
C LEU A 104 -16.69 -23.96 -0.56
N THR A 105 -16.20 -25.19 -0.75
CA THR A 105 -14.79 -25.45 -1.06
C THR A 105 -14.64 -25.93 -2.50
N PHE A 106 -13.81 -25.22 -3.25
CA PHE A 106 -13.32 -25.60 -4.57
C PHE A 106 -11.87 -26.08 -4.44
N ASN A 107 -11.68 -27.39 -4.58
CA ASN A 107 -10.40 -28.07 -4.40
C ASN A 107 -9.92 -28.62 -5.76
N GLN A 108 -8.78 -28.14 -6.27
CA GLN A 108 -8.28 -28.51 -7.61
C GLN A 108 -9.30 -28.23 -8.74
N CYS A 109 -9.94 -27.06 -8.72
CA CYS A 109 -10.99 -26.68 -9.69
C CYS A 109 -10.54 -25.56 -10.64
N ARG A 110 -11.08 -25.54 -11.87
CA ARG A 110 -11.08 -24.34 -12.72
C ARG A 110 -12.46 -23.70 -12.62
N VAL A 111 -12.61 -22.57 -11.93
CA VAL A 111 -13.91 -21.94 -11.68
C VAL A 111 -14.06 -20.65 -12.48
N HIS A 112 -15.18 -20.51 -13.19
CA HIS A 112 -15.51 -19.30 -13.93
C HIS A 112 -16.87 -18.77 -13.46
N PHE A 113 -16.87 -17.64 -12.77
CA PHE A 113 -18.08 -16.91 -12.41
C PHE A 113 -18.45 -15.97 -13.56
N ASP A 114 -19.56 -16.31 -14.22
CA ASP A 114 -20.10 -15.64 -15.41
C ASP A 114 -21.53 -15.17 -15.12
N ASN A 115 -21.67 -14.34 -14.10
CA ASN A 115 -22.95 -13.68 -13.83
C ASN A 115 -23.15 -12.59 -14.90
N THR A 116 -24.20 -12.74 -15.71
CA THR A 116 -24.53 -11.84 -16.82
C THR A 116 -25.74 -10.95 -16.52
N TYR A 117 -26.13 -10.83 -15.25
CA TYR A 117 -27.26 -10.00 -14.85
C TYR A 117 -26.99 -8.51 -15.10
N GLN A 118 -27.94 -7.79 -15.72
CA GLN A 118 -27.72 -6.39 -16.14
C GLN A 118 -28.79 -5.40 -15.62
N ASN A 119 -29.82 -5.87 -14.92
CA ASN A 119 -31.04 -5.08 -14.68
C ASN A 119 -31.41 -4.93 -13.19
N GLY A 120 -30.46 -4.61 -12.32
CA GLY A 120 -30.77 -4.35 -10.91
C GLY A 120 -29.69 -3.59 -10.15
N ASN A 121 -30.02 -3.21 -8.93
CA ASN A 121 -29.06 -2.63 -7.99
C ASN A 121 -28.33 -3.77 -7.26
N ASN A 122 -27.07 -3.57 -6.88
CA ASN A 122 -26.29 -4.53 -6.07
C ASN A 122 -26.11 -5.92 -6.73
N ILE A 123 -25.64 -5.93 -7.98
CA ILE A 123 -25.37 -7.16 -8.74
C ILE A 123 -24.03 -7.75 -8.30
N TRP A 124 -24.05 -8.99 -7.84
CA TRP A 124 -22.88 -9.71 -7.33
C TRP A 124 -22.85 -11.12 -7.93
N SER A 125 -21.66 -11.66 -8.19
CA SER A 125 -21.53 -13.08 -8.57
C SER A 125 -21.73 -13.98 -7.35
N VAL A 126 -21.23 -13.55 -6.18
CA VAL A 126 -21.34 -14.29 -4.92
C VAL A 126 -21.75 -13.36 -3.78
N VAL A 127 -22.65 -13.84 -2.93
CA VAL A 127 -22.99 -13.21 -1.65
C VAL A 127 -22.69 -14.17 -0.50
N LEU A 128 -21.82 -13.75 0.41
CA LEU A 128 -21.48 -14.49 1.62
C LEU A 128 -22.32 -13.99 2.81
N SER A 129 -22.96 -14.91 3.53
CA SER A 129 -23.57 -14.62 4.83
C SER A 129 -22.50 -14.42 5.91
N SER A 130 -22.90 -14.09 7.14
CA SER A 130 -21.98 -14.00 8.28
C SER A 130 -21.34 -15.34 8.67
N GLN A 131 -21.88 -16.46 8.18
CA GLN A 131 -21.30 -17.81 8.32
C GLN A 131 -20.73 -18.34 7.00
N GLY A 132 -20.86 -17.57 5.92
CA GLY A 132 -20.38 -17.96 4.60
C GLY A 132 -18.86 -18.04 4.57
N VAL A 133 -18.35 -19.19 4.13
CA VAL A 133 -16.93 -19.43 3.89
C VAL A 133 -16.75 -19.89 2.45
N LEU A 134 -15.88 -19.21 1.71
CA LEU A 134 -15.53 -19.58 0.34
C LEU A 134 -14.06 -19.98 0.31
N GLU A 135 -13.77 -21.21 -0.13
CA GLU A 135 -12.41 -21.74 -0.15
C GLU A 135 -11.98 -22.12 -1.55
N PHE A 136 -10.82 -21.62 -1.96
CA PHE A 136 -10.14 -22.00 -3.17
C PHE A 136 -8.80 -22.60 -2.79
N ILE A 137 -8.67 -23.92 -2.90
CA ILE A 137 -7.55 -24.67 -2.34
C ILE A 137 -6.91 -25.61 -3.36
N ASN A 138 -5.63 -25.94 -3.09
CA ASN A 138 -4.85 -26.96 -3.80
C ASN A 138 -4.84 -26.76 -5.33
N ASP A 139 -4.28 -25.67 -5.83
CA ASP A 139 -4.16 -25.38 -7.26
C ASP A 139 -5.52 -25.15 -7.97
N SER A 140 -6.46 -24.52 -7.27
CA SER A 140 -7.67 -24.00 -7.90
C SER A 140 -7.37 -22.70 -8.65
N ASN A 141 -7.99 -22.54 -9.82
CA ASN A 141 -7.88 -21.35 -10.66
C ASN A 141 -9.26 -20.74 -10.91
N VAL A 142 -9.46 -19.51 -10.45
CA VAL A 142 -10.77 -18.87 -10.33
C VAL A 142 -10.78 -17.54 -11.04
N THR A 143 -11.87 -17.29 -11.77
CA THR A 143 -12.08 -16.05 -12.52
C THR A 143 -13.47 -15.49 -12.22
N PHE A 144 -13.54 -14.18 -12.01
CA PHE A 144 -14.78 -13.40 -11.99
C PHE A 144 -14.71 -12.32 -13.07
N VAL A 145 -15.81 -12.16 -13.81
CA VAL A 145 -15.95 -11.13 -14.85
C VAL A 145 -17.27 -10.39 -14.62
N GLY A 146 -17.27 -9.06 -14.82
CA GLY A 146 -18.44 -8.20 -14.66
C GLY A 146 -18.83 -7.91 -13.20
N HIS A 147 -19.04 -8.95 -12.39
CA HIS A 147 -19.54 -8.81 -11.01
C HIS A 147 -18.70 -9.56 -9.98
N GLY A 148 -18.53 -8.91 -8.83
CA GLY A 148 -17.63 -9.34 -7.78
C GLY A 148 -18.31 -10.10 -6.64
N ILE A 149 -17.78 -9.91 -5.43
CA ILE A 149 -18.21 -10.59 -4.22
C ILE A 149 -18.75 -9.58 -3.20
N TYR A 150 -19.91 -9.89 -2.64
CA TYR A 150 -20.43 -9.20 -1.46
C TYR A 150 -20.41 -10.09 -0.24
N ALA A 151 -20.20 -9.50 0.93
CA ALA A 151 -20.01 -10.26 2.14
C ALA A 151 -20.62 -9.58 3.38
N SER A 152 -21.37 -10.34 4.17
CA SER A 152 -21.78 -9.89 5.49
C SER A 152 -20.60 -9.87 6.46
N ASN A 153 -20.77 -9.16 7.59
CA ASN A 153 -19.77 -9.13 8.65
C ASN A 153 -19.41 -10.55 9.15
N GLY A 154 -18.11 -10.85 9.25
CA GLY A 154 -17.59 -12.14 9.74
C GLY A 154 -17.39 -13.22 8.68
N SER A 155 -17.85 -13.01 7.44
CA SER A 155 -17.59 -13.89 6.30
C SER A 155 -16.09 -14.08 6.05
N THR A 156 -15.74 -15.21 5.40
CA THR A 156 -14.33 -15.55 5.12
C THR A 156 -14.15 -16.06 3.70
N ILE A 157 -13.09 -15.59 3.05
CA ILE A 157 -12.60 -16.09 1.77
C ILE A 157 -11.16 -16.57 1.99
N ASN A 158 -10.90 -17.83 1.68
CA ASN A 158 -9.58 -18.45 1.78
C ASN A 158 -9.07 -18.79 0.38
N VAL A 159 -7.88 -18.32 0.06
CA VAL A 159 -7.12 -18.69 -1.14
C VAL A 159 -5.83 -19.33 -0.68
N ASP A 160 -5.70 -20.63 -0.90
CA ASP A 160 -4.59 -21.44 -0.42
C ASP A 160 -3.99 -22.25 -1.58
N HIS A 161 -2.71 -22.00 -1.87
CA HIS A 161 -2.03 -22.57 -3.03
C HIS A 161 -2.82 -22.44 -4.34
N SER A 162 -3.49 -21.30 -4.54
CA SER A 162 -4.50 -21.13 -5.59
C SER A 162 -4.44 -19.73 -6.23
N LYS A 163 -5.14 -19.57 -7.35
CA LYS A 163 -5.19 -18.33 -8.12
C LYS A 163 -6.61 -17.81 -8.25
N VAL A 164 -6.79 -16.53 -7.97
CA VAL A 164 -8.08 -15.84 -8.15
C VAL A 164 -7.85 -14.55 -8.92
N SER A 165 -8.69 -14.30 -9.91
CA SER A 165 -8.67 -13.07 -10.71
C SER A 165 -10.07 -12.49 -10.85
N LEU A 166 -10.19 -11.19 -10.62
CA LEU A 166 -11.40 -10.41 -10.85
C LEU A 166 -11.03 -9.33 -11.86
N SER A 167 -11.76 -9.28 -12.97
CA SER A 167 -11.44 -8.34 -14.06
C SER A 167 -12.69 -7.75 -14.68
N GLN A 168 -12.58 -6.54 -15.22
CA GLN A 168 -13.69 -5.84 -15.89
C GLN A 168 -14.91 -5.72 -14.98
N MET A 169 -14.68 -5.32 -13.73
CA MET A 169 -15.74 -5.21 -12.74
C MET A 169 -16.57 -3.96 -13.02
N GLU A 170 -17.87 -4.13 -13.26
CA GLU A 170 -18.81 -3.02 -13.52
C GLU A 170 -19.08 -2.21 -12.24
N TYR A 171 -18.93 -2.84 -11.08
CA TYR A 171 -19.04 -2.21 -9.77
C TYR A 171 -17.79 -2.47 -8.90
N THR A 172 -17.89 -2.32 -7.57
CA THR A 172 -16.85 -2.75 -6.63
C THR A 172 -16.57 -4.23 -6.78
N SER A 173 -15.29 -4.62 -6.78
CA SER A 173 -14.91 -6.03 -6.95
C SER A 173 -15.18 -6.86 -5.70
N MET A 174 -14.97 -6.28 -4.51
CA MET A 174 -15.28 -6.93 -3.23
C MET A 174 -15.83 -5.92 -2.22
N MET A 175 -17.00 -6.18 -1.64
CA MET A 175 -17.62 -5.30 -0.64
C MET A 175 -18.12 -6.08 0.58
N ALA A 176 -17.83 -5.59 1.78
CA ALA A 176 -18.46 -6.09 3.00
C ALA A 176 -19.08 -4.99 3.87
N GLU A 177 -20.21 -5.31 4.52
CA GLU A 177 -21.01 -4.35 5.32
C GLU A 177 -20.24 -3.77 6.52
N SER A 178 -19.40 -4.59 7.15
CA SER A 178 -18.56 -4.19 8.27
C SER A 178 -17.13 -4.63 8.03
N TYR A 179 -16.82 -5.89 8.36
CA TYR A 179 -15.54 -6.53 8.05
C TYR A 179 -15.75 -7.99 7.62
N GLY A 180 -15.41 -8.30 6.38
CA GLY A 180 -15.13 -9.68 5.93
C GLY A 180 -13.64 -10.00 6.07
N ASN A 181 -13.25 -11.24 5.84
CA ASN A 181 -11.85 -11.67 5.86
C ASN A 181 -11.44 -12.22 4.49
N LEU A 182 -10.32 -11.74 3.96
CA LEU A 182 -9.65 -12.29 2.78
C LEU A 182 -8.27 -12.80 3.19
N ASN A 183 -8.09 -14.11 3.13
CA ASN A 183 -6.84 -14.79 3.47
C ASN A 183 -6.20 -15.35 2.20
N ILE A 184 -4.98 -14.94 1.89
CA ILE A 184 -4.23 -15.37 0.71
C ILE A 184 -2.93 -16.00 1.20
N LYS A 185 -2.77 -17.32 1.02
CA LYS A 185 -1.74 -18.13 1.68
C LYS A 185 -1.04 -19.12 0.73
N ASN A 186 0.16 -19.54 1.12
CA ASN A 186 0.89 -20.68 0.55
C ASN A 186 1.07 -20.61 -0.99
N ASP A 187 1.82 -19.63 -1.49
CA ASP A 187 2.09 -19.41 -2.92
C ASP A 187 0.84 -19.05 -3.74
N SER A 188 -0.15 -18.42 -3.10
CA SER A 188 -1.35 -17.97 -3.80
C SER A 188 -1.15 -16.64 -4.54
N ASN A 189 -2.00 -16.42 -5.53
CA ASN A 189 -2.06 -15.17 -6.28
C ASN A 189 -3.50 -14.67 -6.37
N TYR A 190 -3.72 -13.43 -5.96
CA TYR A 190 -5.00 -12.75 -6.04
C TYR A 190 -4.85 -11.46 -6.84
N THR A 191 -5.63 -11.32 -7.90
CA THR A 191 -5.60 -10.14 -8.77
C THR A 191 -6.98 -9.50 -8.91
N ILE A 192 -7.01 -8.19 -8.80
CA ILE A 192 -8.14 -7.35 -9.18
C ILE A 192 -7.59 -6.35 -10.18
N ASP A 193 -8.16 -6.34 -11.38
CA ASP A 193 -7.75 -5.43 -12.43
C ASP A 193 -8.98 -4.76 -13.06
N HIS A 194 -8.99 -3.44 -13.08
CA HIS A 194 -10.09 -2.62 -13.60
C HIS A 194 -11.42 -2.83 -12.86
N ALA A 195 -11.64 -2.01 -11.82
CA ALA A 195 -12.96 -1.80 -11.23
C ALA A 195 -13.49 -0.42 -11.62
N VAL A 196 -14.69 -0.39 -12.21
CA VAL A 196 -15.28 0.84 -12.77
C VAL A 196 -15.79 1.75 -11.66
N GLU A 197 -16.72 1.35 -10.80
CA GLU A 197 -17.17 2.20 -9.68
C GLU A 197 -17.60 1.33 -8.48
N PRO A 198 -17.26 1.60 -7.22
CA PRO A 198 -16.27 2.53 -6.69
C PRO A 198 -14.87 1.93 -6.41
N ASN A 199 -14.69 0.68 -5.99
CA ASN A 199 -13.41 0.24 -5.41
C ASN A 199 -12.99 -1.19 -5.80
N GLY A 200 -11.71 -1.54 -5.63
CA GLY A 200 -11.26 -2.93 -5.66
C GLY A 200 -11.78 -3.70 -4.44
N ILE A 201 -11.31 -3.36 -3.24
CA ILE A 201 -11.68 -4.02 -1.98
C ILE A 201 -12.24 -3.01 -0.99
N THR A 202 -13.45 -3.27 -0.47
CA THR A 202 -14.14 -2.45 0.53
C THR A 202 -14.52 -3.28 1.76
N GLY A 203 -14.04 -2.91 2.94
CA GLY A 203 -14.51 -3.50 4.19
C GLY A 203 -13.95 -4.90 4.48
N PHE A 204 -12.74 -5.24 4.04
CA PHE A 204 -12.12 -6.53 4.35
C PHE A 204 -10.87 -6.37 5.21
N HIS A 205 -10.71 -7.24 6.20
CA HIS A 205 -9.38 -7.54 6.73
C HIS A 205 -8.68 -8.47 5.73
N VAL A 206 -7.53 -8.03 5.23
CA VAL A 206 -6.75 -8.71 4.20
C VAL A 206 -5.45 -9.21 4.82
N PHE A 207 -5.22 -10.51 4.69
CA PHE A 207 -4.02 -11.19 5.15
C PHE A 207 -3.33 -11.85 3.96
N VAL A 208 -2.09 -11.46 3.71
CA VAL A 208 -1.26 -11.97 2.60
C VAL A 208 -0.01 -12.61 3.17
N ASP A 209 0.08 -13.93 3.05
CA ASP A 209 1.13 -14.73 3.67
C ASP A 209 1.78 -15.66 2.65
N HIS A 210 3.09 -15.48 2.45
CA HIS A 210 3.84 -16.22 1.42
C HIS A 210 3.12 -16.22 0.05
N SER A 211 2.53 -15.09 -0.32
CA SER A 211 1.59 -14.99 -1.43
C SER A 211 1.61 -13.59 -2.04
N SER A 212 0.81 -13.39 -3.09
CA SER A 212 0.72 -12.12 -3.80
C SER A 212 -0.72 -11.60 -3.92
N LEU A 213 -0.88 -10.29 -3.72
CA LEU A 213 -2.11 -9.54 -4.00
C LEU A 213 -1.78 -8.35 -4.91
N SER A 214 -2.48 -8.21 -6.03
CA SER A 214 -2.42 -7.01 -6.88
C SER A 214 -3.84 -6.45 -7.06
N VAL A 215 -4.00 -5.15 -6.79
CA VAL A 215 -5.23 -4.40 -7.06
C VAL A 215 -4.87 -3.17 -7.87
N GLU A 216 -5.21 -3.20 -9.15
CA GLU A 216 -4.74 -2.24 -10.13
C GLU A 216 -5.86 -1.67 -10.98
N ASN A 217 -5.65 -0.45 -11.47
CA ASN A 217 -6.52 0.24 -12.42
C ASN A 217 -7.98 0.42 -11.94
N CYS A 218 -8.24 0.45 -10.63
CA CYS A 218 -9.57 0.81 -10.11
C CYS A 218 -9.79 2.33 -10.28
N LEU A 219 -10.97 2.76 -10.72
CA LEU A 219 -11.22 4.20 -10.95
C LEU A 219 -11.13 5.03 -9.67
N ASN A 220 -11.41 4.44 -8.51
CA ASN A 220 -11.28 5.11 -7.22
C ASN A 220 -10.29 4.38 -6.29
N GLN A 221 -10.64 3.40 -5.46
CA GLN A 221 -9.69 2.92 -4.42
C GLN A 221 -9.29 1.47 -4.62
N ALA A 222 -8.00 1.15 -4.44
CA ALA A 222 -7.56 -0.26 -4.43
C ALA A 222 -8.12 -0.96 -3.19
N MET A 223 -7.89 -0.37 -2.03
CA MET A 223 -8.44 -0.85 -0.76
C MET A 223 -9.03 0.30 0.06
N VAL A 224 -10.20 0.08 0.64
CA VAL A 224 -10.83 1.01 1.59
C VAL A 224 -11.42 0.26 2.77
N LYS A 225 -11.13 0.78 3.98
CA LYS A 225 -11.63 0.23 5.25
C LYS A 225 -11.25 -1.25 5.44
N GLY A 226 -10.30 -1.52 6.33
CA GLY A 226 -9.79 -2.87 6.51
C GLY A 226 -8.49 -2.88 7.28
N ASN A 227 -8.00 -4.07 7.61
CA ASN A 227 -6.60 -4.21 8.04
C ASN A 227 -5.84 -4.81 6.87
N LEU A 228 -4.58 -4.44 6.69
CA LEU A 228 -3.68 -5.10 5.76
C LEU A 228 -2.48 -5.63 6.53
N THR A 229 -2.31 -6.95 6.49
CA THR A 229 -1.19 -7.64 7.13
C THR A 229 -0.48 -8.47 6.07
N ILE A 230 0.82 -8.23 5.90
CA ILE A 230 1.67 -8.90 4.91
C ILE A 230 2.83 -9.60 5.62
N THR A 231 2.93 -10.91 5.45
CA THR A 231 3.87 -11.77 6.17
C THR A 231 4.54 -12.82 5.29
N ASN A 232 5.67 -13.36 5.77
CA ASN A 232 6.37 -14.53 5.23
C ASN A 232 6.64 -14.45 3.73
N GLN A 233 7.28 -13.38 3.25
CA GLN A 233 7.52 -13.10 1.82
C GLN A 233 6.24 -12.78 1.05
N GLY A 234 5.24 -12.21 1.72
CA GLY A 234 4.06 -11.68 1.08
C GLY A 234 4.38 -10.43 0.24
N ASN A 235 3.70 -10.28 -0.90
CA ASN A 235 3.90 -9.17 -1.83
C ASN A 235 2.57 -8.54 -2.22
N VAL A 236 2.42 -7.23 -1.98
CA VAL A 236 1.19 -6.50 -2.30
C VAL A 236 1.48 -5.31 -3.22
N SER A 237 0.65 -5.13 -4.26
CA SER A 237 0.68 -3.99 -5.19
C SER A 237 -0.70 -3.32 -5.24
N PHE A 238 -0.77 -2.04 -4.86
CA PHE A 238 -1.94 -1.18 -5.05
C PHE A 238 -1.55 -0.02 -5.96
N SER A 239 -1.55 -0.26 -7.27
CA SER A 239 -0.98 0.68 -8.24
C SER A 239 -1.99 1.15 -9.27
N LYS A 240 -1.83 2.38 -9.78
CA LYS A 240 -2.68 2.97 -10.85
C LYS A 240 -4.16 3.13 -10.47
N ASN A 241 -4.47 3.19 -9.19
CA ASN A 241 -5.80 3.52 -8.68
C ASN A 241 -5.92 5.04 -8.49
N ASP A 242 -7.06 5.59 -8.09
CA ASP A 242 -7.07 6.97 -7.58
C ASP A 242 -6.35 7.03 -6.22
N VAL A 243 -6.79 6.20 -5.27
CA VAL A 243 -6.13 6.01 -3.96
C VAL A 243 -5.67 4.57 -3.84
N GLY A 244 -4.40 4.35 -3.44
CA GLY A 244 -3.88 3.02 -3.16
C GLY A 244 -4.59 2.38 -1.97
N TYR A 245 -4.38 2.91 -0.78
CA TYR A 245 -5.03 2.43 0.44
C TYR A 245 -5.66 3.57 1.25
N ASN A 246 -6.97 3.50 1.42
CA ASN A 246 -7.76 4.40 2.25
C ASN A 246 -8.13 3.75 3.60
N MET A 247 -7.36 4.08 4.63
CA MET A 247 -7.49 3.55 6.00
C MET A 247 -8.46 4.37 6.84
N TYR A 248 -9.33 3.68 7.58
CA TYR A 248 -10.29 4.29 8.52
C TYR A 248 -9.88 4.10 9.99
N SER A 249 -10.61 4.73 10.91
CA SER A 249 -10.48 4.54 12.37
C SER A 249 -10.21 3.08 12.76
N GLU A 250 -9.20 2.84 13.62
CA GLU A 250 -8.83 1.52 14.16
C GLU A 250 -8.24 0.53 13.14
N ASN A 251 -8.07 0.93 11.88
CA ASN A 251 -7.38 0.13 10.87
C ASN A 251 -5.87 0.09 11.10
N ASN A 252 -5.26 -1.02 10.70
CA ASN A 252 -3.85 -1.31 10.89
C ASN A 252 -3.23 -1.76 9.56
N LEU A 253 -2.02 -1.27 9.30
CA LEU A 253 -1.14 -1.73 8.22
C LEU A 253 0.13 -2.31 8.85
N TYR A 254 0.42 -3.56 8.54
CA TYR A 254 1.59 -4.28 9.03
C TYR A 254 2.32 -4.98 7.90
N VAL A 255 3.62 -4.75 7.79
CA VAL A 255 4.52 -5.43 6.85
C VAL A 255 5.69 -6.01 7.62
N ASP A 256 5.86 -7.33 7.58
CA ASP A 256 6.94 -8.02 8.29
C ASP A 256 8.33 -7.84 7.64
N GLU A 257 9.36 -8.38 8.30
CA GLU A 257 10.76 -8.29 7.91
C GLU A 257 11.12 -8.88 6.53
N THR A 258 10.22 -9.66 5.92
CA THR A 258 10.47 -10.36 4.65
C THR A 258 9.55 -9.91 3.52
N SER A 259 8.59 -9.04 3.81
CA SER A 259 7.46 -8.73 2.94
C SER A 259 7.56 -7.37 2.27
N ALA A 260 6.72 -7.15 1.26
CA ALA A 260 6.74 -5.94 0.44
C ALA A 260 5.34 -5.37 0.15
N LEU A 261 5.22 -4.06 0.27
CA LEU A 261 4.07 -3.27 -0.18
C LEU A 261 4.50 -2.23 -1.21
N LYS A 262 3.84 -2.18 -2.36
CA LYS A 262 4.01 -1.15 -3.39
C LYS A 262 2.70 -0.40 -3.61
N MET A 263 2.77 0.91 -3.65
CA MET A 263 1.64 1.80 -3.90
C MET A 263 2.08 2.89 -4.87
N ASN A 264 2.11 2.56 -6.16
CA ASN A 264 2.71 3.40 -7.18
C ASN A 264 1.70 3.93 -8.18
N GLU A 265 2.01 5.07 -8.78
CA GLU A 265 1.24 5.65 -9.89
C GLU A 265 -0.24 5.88 -9.54
N ASN A 266 -0.59 6.01 -8.25
CA ASN A 266 -1.96 6.31 -7.86
C ASN A 266 -2.26 7.78 -8.15
N LYS A 267 -3.43 8.04 -8.72
CA LYS A 267 -3.73 9.34 -9.30
C LYS A 267 -3.83 10.45 -8.25
N ASN A 268 -4.24 10.10 -7.03
CA ASN A 268 -4.34 10.98 -5.88
C ASN A 268 -3.22 10.68 -4.86
N CYS A 269 -3.27 9.56 -4.15
CA CYS A 269 -2.24 9.24 -3.16
C CYS A 269 -2.03 7.73 -2.99
N ALA A 270 -0.86 7.35 -2.47
CA ALA A 270 -0.57 5.97 -2.12
C ALA A 270 -1.36 5.55 -0.88
N LEU A 271 -1.35 6.36 0.17
CA LEU A 271 -2.02 6.05 1.43
C LEU A 271 -2.72 7.28 2.00
N LEU A 272 -3.99 7.10 2.37
CA LEU A 272 -4.79 8.06 3.10
C LEU A 272 -5.25 7.47 4.42
N SER A 273 -4.81 8.05 5.54
CA SER A 273 -5.19 7.63 6.88
C SER A 273 -6.18 8.61 7.50
N GLN A 274 -7.44 8.18 7.66
CA GLN A 274 -8.55 9.05 8.06
C GLN A 274 -9.47 8.47 9.14
N GLY A 275 -10.16 9.35 9.89
CA GLY A 275 -11.08 8.98 10.97
C GLY A 275 -10.70 9.46 12.37
N ARG A 276 -11.59 9.27 13.35
CA ARG A 276 -11.51 9.88 14.68
C ARG A 276 -10.78 9.05 15.74
N LYS A 277 -10.33 7.85 15.39
CA LYS A 277 -9.60 6.96 16.31
C LYS A 277 -8.24 6.61 15.74
N LYS A 278 -7.33 6.20 16.63
CA LYS A 278 -5.97 5.79 16.32
C LYS A 278 -5.93 4.73 15.22
N ARG A 279 -4.99 4.90 14.30
CA ARG A 279 -4.57 3.92 13.28
C ARG A 279 -3.10 3.61 13.51
N THR A 280 -2.68 2.40 13.13
CA THR A 280 -1.27 2.00 13.25
C THR A 280 -0.73 1.58 11.90
N ILE A 281 0.48 2.03 11.59
CA ILE A 281 1.19 1.69 10.37
C ILE A 281 2.61 1.28 10.77
N THR A 282 2.96 0.03 10.53
CA THR A 282 4.27 -0.52 10.92
C THR A 282 4.92 -1.23 9.74
N ILE A 283 6.11 -0.76 9.36
CA ILE A 283 7.02 -1.46 8.44
C ILE A 283 8.20 -1.95 9.28
N LYS A 284 8.33 -3.27 9.39
CA LYS A 284 9.35 -3.92 10.22
C LYS A 284 10.74 -3.82 9.60
N ASN A 285 11.77 -3.97 10.43
CA ASN A 285 13.16 -4.10 9.99
C ASN A 285 13.30 -5.22 8.94
N GLY A 286 13.75 -4.88 7.73
CA GLY A 286 13.87 -5.80 6.59
C GLY A 286 12.71 -5.73 5.60
N GLY A 287 11.51 -5.37 6.10
CA GLY A 287 10.30 -5.19 5.31
C GLY A 287 10.39 -3.97 4.39
N SER A 288 9.57 -3.92 3.35
CA SER A 288 9.65 -2.87 2.33
C SER A 288 8.33 -2.18 2.02
N LEU A 289 8.42 -0.87 1.81
CA LEU A 289 7.34 -0.01 1.35
C LEU A 289 7.85 0.88 0.21
N GLU A 290 7.14 0.89 -0.92
CA GLU A 290 7.42 1.78 -2.04
C GLU A 290 6.19 2.64 -2.37
N ALA A 291 6.39 3.95 -2.45
CA ALA A 291 5.39 4.92 -2.90
C ALA A 291 6.01 5.89 -3.92
N LYS A 292 5.80 5.61 -5.21
CA LYS A 292 6.38 6.36 -6.32
C LYS A 292 5.34 6.89 -7.30
N TYR A 293 5.61 8.06 -7.87
CA TYR A 293 4.80 8.65 -8.95
C TYR A 293 3.32 8.86 -8.60
N ASN A 294 2.98 9.02 -7.31
CA ASN A 294 1.62 9.27 -6.88
C ASN A 294 1.25 10.75 -7.02
N GLY A 295 -0.06 11.03 -7.07
CA GLY A 295 -0.62 12.37 -7.13
C GLY A 295 -0.61 13.00 -8.51
N ILE A 296 -0.71 12.18 -9.57
CA ILE A 296 -0.68 12.63 -10.96
C ILE A 296 -1.76 13.67 -11.29
N ASN A 297 -2.91 13.63 -10.60
CA ASN A 297 -4.04 14.53 -10.85
C ASN A 297 -3.83 15.93 -10.28
N TYR A 298 -2.95 16.08 -9.29
CA TYR A 298 -2.72 17.38 -8.65
C TYR A 298 -2.05 18.37 -9.60
N GLN A 299 -2.32 19.65 -9.40
CA GLN A 299 -1.70 20.78 -10.09
C GLN A 299 -1.13 21.76 -9.06
N ALA A 300 -0.29 22.71 -9.50
CA ALA A 300 0.33 23.67 -8.60
C ALA A 300 -0.65 24.60 -7.85
N SER A 301 -1.85 24.80 -8.39
CA SER A 301 -2.92 25.55 -7.73
C SER A 301 -3.62 24.79 -6.60
N ASP A 302 -3.44 23.48 -6.51
CA ASP A 302 -4.22 22.65 -5.57
C ASP A 302 -3.70 22.73 -4.14
N ASP A 303 -2.41 23.05 -3.99
CA ASP A 303 -1.74 23.21 -2.70
C ASP A 303 -1.92 24.61 -2.08
N GLU A 304 -2.96 25.33 -2.48
CA GLU A 304 -3.27 26.68 -2.03
C GLU A 304 -4.57 26.67 -1.20
N ASP A 305 -4.45 26.96 0.10
CA ASP A 305 -5.47 27.08 1.16
C ASP A 305 -6.45 25.88 1.39
N LYS A 306 -6.90 25.16 0.36
CA LYS A 306 -8.01 24.20 0.42
C LYS A 306 -7.60 22.74 0.58
N TYR A 307 -6.58 22.28 -0.16
CA TYR A 307 -6.20 20.86 -0.17
C TYR A 307 -4.77 20.61 0.35
N TYR A 308 -4.15 21.61 0.97
CA TYR A 308 -2.73 21.53 1.35
C TYR A 308 -2.39 20.29 2.17
N ALA A 309 -3.26 19.91 3.10
CA ALA A 309 -3.08 18.75 3.97
C ALA A 309 -3.21 17.39 3.29
N GLN A 310 -3.88 17.31 2.13
CA GLN A 310 -4.11 16.04 1.40
C GLN A 310 -3.09 15.82 0.28
N THR A 311 -2.35 16.87 -0.08
CA THR A 311 -1.52 16.87 -1.28
C THR A 311 -0.17 16.21 -0.97
N SER A 312 -0.21 14.90 -0.70
CA SER A 312 0.97 14.07 -0.45
C SER A 312 0.75 12.61 -0.84
N ALA A 313 1.85 11.87 -1.05
CA ALA A 313 1.78 10.45 -1.37
C ALA A 313 1.31 9.64 -0.15
N LEU A 314 1.78 9.98 1.05
CA LEU A 314 1.36 9.36 2.32
C LEU A 314 0.78 10.42 3.27
N ASN A 315 -0.52 10.30 3.56
CA ASN A 315 -1.25 11.21 4.45
C ASN A 315 -1.58 10.53 5.78
N PHE A 316 -1.11 11.09 6.90
CA PHE A 316 -1.36 10.58 8.24
C PHE A 316 -2.21 11.56 9.06
N GLY A 317 -3.47 11.23 9.30
CA GLY A 317 -4.38 12.02 10.14
C GLY A 317 -5.21 13.06 9.38
N VAL A 318 -5.55 12.80 8.12
CA VAL A 318 -6.25 13.74 7.24
C VAL A 318 -7.52 13.09 6.71
N TYR A 319 -8.68 13.72 6.91
CA TYR A 319 -9.95 13.23 6.33
C TYR A 319 -10.19 13.76 4.93
N GLY A 320 -9.94 15.05 4.74
CA GLY A 320 -10.32 15.71 3.51
C GLY A 320 -10.78 17.14 3.70
N TRP A 321 -10.95 17.84 2.58
CA TRP A 321 -11.58 19.15 2.51
C TRP A 321 -13.09 18.95 2.58
N TYR A 322 -13.72 19.62 3.52
CA TYR A 322 -15.16 19.54 3.71
C TYR A 322 -15.81 20.78 3.11
N GLU A 323 -16.24 20.67 1.85
CA GLU A 323 -16.79 21.78 1.04
C GLU A 323 -17.83 22.61 1.81
N ASN A 324 -18.77 21.95 2.48
CA ASN A 324 -19.85 22.66 3.19
C ASN A 324 -19.36 23.54 4.35
N ALA A 325 -18.23 23.22 4.97
CA ALA A 325 -17.66 24.01 6.06
C ALA A 325 -16.42 24.80 5.64
N GLN A 326 -16.03 24.72 4.36
CA GLN A 326 -14.85 25.39 3.81
C GLN A 326 -13.61 25.20 4.70
N LYS A 327 -13.37 23.96 5.15
CA LYS A 327 -12.24 23.62 6.01
C LYS A 327 -11.76 22.19 5.79
N ILE A 328 -10.49 21.95 6.08
CA ILE A 328 -9.94 20.60 6.18
C ILE A 328 -10.31 20.01 7.54
N LEU A 329 -10.73 18.75 7.55
CA LEU A 329 -10.84 17.97 8.78
C LEU A 329 -9.54 17.22 9.04
N LEU A 330 -8.87 17.62 10.11
CA LEU A 330 -7.63 17.03 10.60
C LEU A 330 -7.91 16.23 11.88
N TYR A 331 -7.19 15.14 12.04
CA TYR A 331 -7.25 14.28 13.21
C TYR A 331 -5.85 14.17 13.84
N PRO A 332 -5.35 15.26 14.43
CA PRO A 332 -3.97 15.35 14.87
C PRO A 332 -3.67 14.37 16.00
N ASN A 333 -2.42 13.91 16.04
CA ASN A 333 -1.80 13.06 17.05
C ASN A 333 -2.53 11.73 17.31
N LEU A 334 -3.35 11.26 16.36
CA LEU A 334 -4.03 9.96 16.46
C LEU A 334 -3.22 8.82 15.85
N ASP A 335 -2.52 9.08 14.74
CA ASP A 335 -1.77 8.05 14.03
C ASP A 335 -0.46 7.75 14.73
N ASP A 336 -0.08 6.49 14.66
CA ASP A 336 1.21 5.99 15.14
C ASP A 336 1.85 5.19 14.01
N VAL A 337 2.83 5.82 13.38
CA VAL A 337 3.48 5.36 12.17
C VAL A 337 4.95 5.09 12.47
N VAL A 338 5.37 3.84 12.28
CA VAL A 338 6.73 3.39 12.57
C VAL A 338 7.30 2.68 11.36
N PHE A 339 8.27 3.32 10.71
CA PHE A 339 9.18 2.65 9.80
C PHE A 339 10.43 2.31 10.60
N GLU A 340 10.57 1.05 11.01
CA GLU A 340 11.64 0.62 11.90
C GLU A 340 13.03 0.85 11.30
N ASN A 341 14.06 0.86 12.14
CA ASN A 341 15.44 0.82 11.66
C ASN A 341 15.66 -0.43 10.83
N GLY A 342 16.18 -0.26 9.62
CA GLY A 342 16.32 -1.31 8.62
C GLY A 342 15.08 -1.62 7.78
N ALA A 343 13.95 -0.94 8.01
CA ALA A 343 12.82 -0.96 7.07
C ALA A 343 13.22 -0.25 5.77
N LYS A 344 13.03 -0.91 4.63
CA LYS A 344 13.40 -0.42 3.29
C LYS A 344 12.25 0.39 2.72
N VAL A 345 12.21 1.68 3.02
CA VAL A 345 11.12 2.57 2.61
C VAL A 345 11.59 3.53 1.55
N THR A 346 10.89 3.62 0.42
CA THR A 346 11.18 4.57 -0.65
C THR A 346 9.94 5.38 -1.02
N ILE A 347 10.03 6.69 -0.83
CA ILE A 347 8.97 7.65 -1.16
C ILE A 347 9.59 8.67 -2.12
N SER A 348 9.37 8.50 -3.41
CA SER A 348 10.13 9.28 -4.39
C SER A 348 9.40 9.56 -5.68
N ASN A 349 9.79 10.64 -6.35
CA ASN A 349 9.23 11.03 -7.64
C ASN A 349 7.71 11.20 -7.59
N ASN A 350 7.15 11.53 -6.43
CA ASN A 350 5.73 11.83 -6.32
C ASN A 350 5.50 13.25 -6.85
N TYR A 351 4.38 13.42 -7.56
CA TYR A 351 3.98 14.73 -8.05
C TYR A 351 3.56 15.65 -6.91
N THR A 352 3.16 15.06 -5.79
CA THR A 352 2.83 15.74 -4.54
C THR A 352 4.00 15.68 -3.57
N ARG A 353 3.80 16.15 -2.32
CA ARG A 353 4.74 15.90 -1.24
C ARG A 353 4.98 14.40 -1.03
N GLY A 354 6.10 14.06 -0.40
CA GLY A 354 6.32 12.71 0.09
C GLY A 354 5.33 12.33 1.20
N ILE A 355 5.34 13.08 2.31
CA ILE A 355 4.54 12.80 3.50
C ILE A 355 3.83 14.06 4.02
N SER A 356 2.57 13.94 4.39
CA SER A 356 1.90 14.88 5.31
C SER A 356 1.60 14.19 6.64
N ASN A 357 2.28 14.64 7.69
CA ASN A 357 2.18 14.08 9.03
C ASN A 357 1.41 14.99 9.98
N TYR A 358 0.26 14.49 10.46
CA TYR A 358 -0.47 15.07 11.58
C TYR A 358 -0.45 14.17 12.81
N GLY A 359 0.24 13.03 12.78
CA GLY A 359 0.32 12.04 13.86
C GLY A 359 1.69 11.97 14.53
N ASN A 360 2.02 10.79 15.06
CA ASN A 360 3.36 10.42 15.50
C ASN A 360 4.03 9.60 14.40
N LEU A 361 5.18 10.07 13.92
CA LEU A 361 5.91 9.48 12.81
C LEU A 361 7.35 9.19 13.21
N TYR A 362 7.77 7.93 13.09
CA TYR A 362 9.16 7.51 13.25
C TYR A 362 9.69 6.98 11.91
N LEU A 363 10.77 7.57 11.42
CA LEU A 363 11.43 7.19 10.17
C LEU A 363 12.83 6.62 10.47
N GLY A 364 13.01 5.33 10.19
CA GLY A 364 14.28 4.63 10.38
C GLY A 364 15.33 4.91 9.29
N ASN A 365 16.54 4.39 9.51
CA ASN A 365 17.75 4.69 8.74
C ASN A 365 17.81 4.19 7.28
N GLN A 366 16.83 3.38 6.84
CA GLN A 366 16.71 2.93 5.44
C GLN A 366 15.45 3.51 4.76
N THR A 367 14.89 4.58 5.34
CA THR A 367 13.86 5.39 4.70
C THR A 367 14.52 6.42 3.79
N VAL A 368 14.09 6.47 2.53
CA VAL A 368 14.55 7.39 1.48
C VAL A 368 13.38 8.21 0.95
N ILE A 369 13.47 9.53 1.07
CA ILE A 369 12.47 10.50 0.64
C ILE A 369 13.15 11.54 -0.25
N THR A 370 12.97 11.42 -1.56
CA THR A 370 13.68 12.25 -2.56
C THR A 370 12.83 12.55 -3.77
N HIS A 371 13.09 13.65 -4.46
CA HIS A 371 12.47 14.01 -5.75
C HIS A 371 10.94 14.12 -5.67
N ASN A 372 10.38 14.50 -4.51
CA ASN A 372 8.95 14.77 -4.37
C ASN A 372 8.64 16.25 -4.61
N GLY A 373 7.37 16.56 -4.88
CA GLY A 373 6.87 17.91 -5.13
C GLY A 373 6.51 18.21 -6.58
N GLY A 374 6.68 17.23 -7.48
CA GLY A 374 6.28 17.34 -8.89
C GLY A 374 7.05 18.40 -9.69
N TYR A 375 8.20 18.85 -9.19
CA TYR A 375 9.11 19.72 -9.90
C TYR A 375 9.91 18.91 -10.93
N GLN A 376 10.01 19.42 -12.16
CA GLN A 376 10.88 18.87 -13.18
C GLN A 376 12.10 19.77 -13.30
N GLN A 377 13.30 19.18 -13.24
CA GLN A 377 14.55 19.93 -13.32
C GLN A 377 14.60 20.80 -14.60
N GLY A 378 14.92 22.08 -14.45
CA GLY A 378 14.99 23.05 -15.54
C GLY A 378 13.69 23.81 -15.81
N GLU A 379 12.58 23.42 -15.19
CA GLU A 379 11.34 24.20 -15.21
C GLU A 379 11.36 25.34 -14.18
N SER A 380 10.40 26.27 -14.28
CA SER A 380 10.24 27.28 -13.24
C SER A 380 9.79 26.64 -11.92
N LEU A 381 10.32 27.07 -10.76
CA LEU A 381 9.80 26.67 -9.44
C LEU A 381 8.31 26.93 -9.25
N GLN A 382 7.69 27.80 -10.07
CA GLN A 382 6.24 28.01 -10.08
C GLN A 382 5.44 26.79 -10.58
N THR A 383 6.09 25.84 -11.27
CA THR A 383 5.46 24.59 -11.72
C THR A 383 5.46 23.51 -10.64
N CYS A 384 6.25 23.69 -9.57
CA CYS A 384 6.23 22.80 -8.41
C CYS A 384 4.82 22.77 -7.82
N ARG A 385 4.28 21.56 -7.63
CA ARG A 385 2.88 21.38 -7.25
C ARG A 385 2.61 21.74 -5.80
N ILE A 386 3.68 21.88 -5.03
CA ILE A 386 3.70 21.99 -3.59
C ILE A 386 4.28 23.34 -3.19
N GLY A 387 3.58 24.09 -2.36
CA GLY A 387 4.05 25.29 -1.70
C GLY A 387 5.02 25.01 -0.56
N LYS A 388 4.75 24.05 0.34
CA LYS A 388 5.56 23.87 1.56
C LYS A 388 5.88 22.42 1.87
N GLY A 389 7.11 22.07 2.24
CA GLY A 389 7.43 20.72 2.73
C GLY A 389 7.37 19.66 1.63
N GLY A 390 8.18 19.79 0.58
CA GLY A 390 8.19 18.89 -0.58
C GLY A 390 8.47 17.44 -0.19
N GLY A 391 9.42 17.22 0.71
CA GLY A 391 9.66 15.90 1.30
C GLY A 391 8.62 15.58 2.37
N ILE A 392 8.60 16.36 3.44
CA ILE A 392 7.71 16.20 4.59
C ILE A 392 7.05 17.53 4.95
N TYR A 393 5.73 17.50 5.07
CA TYR A 393 4.95 18.49 5.80
C TYR A 393 4.56 17.94 7.16
N ASN A 394 4.93 18.63 8.24
CA ASN A 394 4.71 18.18 9.61
C ASN A 394 3.86 19.17 10.41
N ALA A 395 2.74 18.68 10.95
CA ALA A 395 1.93 19.35 11.96
C ALA A 395 1.67 18.44 13.18
N GLY A 396 2.36 17.30 13.25
CA GLY A 396 2.39 16.40 14.39
C GLY A 396 3.80 16.28 14.96
N THR A 397 4.18 15.07 15.38
CA THR A 397 5.54 14.75 15.83
C THR A 397 6.23 13.85 14.81
N VAL A 398 7.43 14.23 14.37
CA VAL A 398 8.27 13.40 13.50
C VAL A 398 9.67 13.22 14.09
N THR A 399 10.15 11.98 14.07
CA THR A 399 11.50 11.61 14.46
C THR A 399 12.23 11.02 13.27
N LEU A 400 13.32 11.67 12.87
CA LEU A 400 14.19 11.24 11.78
C LEU A 400 15.43 10.55 12.36
N PHE A 401 15.59 9.25 12.12
CA PHE A 401 16.76 8.49 12.58
C PHE A 401 17.63 8.05 11.40
N HIS A 402 18.63 8.86 11.06
CA HIS A 402 19.49 8.70 9.88
C HIS A 402 18.68 8.50 8.58
N THR A 403 17.50 9.13 8.50
CA THR A 403 16.63 9.11 7.34
C THR A 403 17.27 9.87 6.19
N THR A 404 17.18 9.32 4.98
CA THR A 404 17.61 10.01 3.77
C THR A 404 16.51 10.93 3.26
N LEU A 405 16.72 12.25 3.35
CA LEU A 405 15.73 13.28 3.02
C LEU A 405 16.43 14.46 2.34
N TYR A 406 16.41 14.50 1.02
CA TYR A 406 17.02 15.55 0.20
C TYR A 406 16.43 15.56 -1.22
N ASN A 407 16.73 16.59 -2.02
CA ASN A 407 16.24 16.77 -3.40
C ASN A 407 14.72 16.70 -3.51
N ASN A 408 13.99 17.10 -2.48
CA ASN A 408 12.56 17.37 -2.61
C ASN A 408 12.34 18.85 -2.88
N HIS A 409 11.18 19.20 -3.41
CA HIS A 409 10.96 20.52 -3.96
C HIS A 409 9.65 21.12 -3.44
N ALA A 410 9.72 22.37 -3.00
CA ALA A 410 8.59 23.19 -2.58
C ALA A 410 8.74 24.62 -3.11
N ARG A 411 7.68 25.17 -3.68
CA ARG A 411 7.63 26.50 -4.30
C ARG A 411 7.82 27.64 -3.30
N LEU A 412 7.35 27.50 -2.08
CA LEU A 412 7.30 28.58 -1.09
C LEU A 412 8.33 28.42 0.02
N SER A 413 8.41 27.27 0.70
CA SER A 413 9.42 27.05 1.75
C SER A 413 9.59 25.58 2.14
N GLY A 414 10.75 25.26 2.71
CA GLY A 414 11.08 23.94 3.22
C GLY A 414 10.99 22.87 2.14
N ASP A 415 11.91 22.90 1.18
CA ASP A 415 12.01 21.91 0.11
C ASP A 415 11.92 20.47 0.64
N ASP A 416 12.73 20.16 1.65
CA ASP A 416 12.82 18.81 2.22
C ASP A 416 11.90 18.64 3.44
N LEU A 417 11.82 19.66 4.29
CA LEU A 417 11.06 19.59 5.52
C LEU A 417 10.44 20.94 5.87
N TYR A 418 9.14 20.94 6.07
CA TYR A 418 8.39 22.03 6.69
C TYR A 418 7.67 21.50 7.93
N SER A 419 7.86 22.14 9.08
CA SER A 419 7.10 21.89 10.31
C SER A 419 6.41 23.16 10.76
N GLU A 420 5.09 23.08 10.96
CA GLU A 420 4.29 24.15 11.57
C GLU A 420 4.74 24.43 13.01
N GLU A 421 4.38 25.60 13.55
CA GLU A 421 4.68 26.03 14.94
C GLU A 421 4.15 25.07 16.02
N GLY A 422 3.08 24.33 15.72
CA GLY A 422 2.52 23.31 16.61
C GLY A 422 3.16 21.92 16.44
N GLY A 423 3.99 21.74 15.41
CA GLY A 423 4.69 20.50 15.13
C GLY A 423 5.92 20.32 16.00
N THR A 424 6.46 19.10 16.03
CA THR A 424 7.77 18.83 16.64
C THR A 424 8.58 17.94 15.72
N VAL A 425 9.84 18.29 15.50
CA VAL A 425 10.78 17.52 14.70
C VAL A 425 12.01 17.19 15.53
N HIS A 426 12.38 15.91 15.57
CA HIS A 426 13.73 15.49 15.92
C HIS A 426 14.54 15.29 14.62
N LEU A 427 15.37 16.28 14.28
CA LEU A 427 16.12 16.32 13.02
C LEU A 427 17.37 15.44 13.09
N SER A 428 17.67 14.70 12.03
CA SER A 428 18.90 13.88 11.94
C SER A 428 20.05 14.61 11.26
N PHE A 429 21.24 14.00 11.21
CA PHE A 429 22.33 14.50 10.37
C PHE A 429 22.06 14.26 8.88
N VAL A 430 22.61 15.12 8.03
CA VAL A 430 22.81 14.84 6.61
C VAL A 430 24.00 13.89 6.40
N SER A 431 24.16 13.36 5.18
CA SER A 431 25.35 12.61 4.78
C SER A 431 26.09 13.30 3.66
N ASN A 432 27.43 13.26 3.70
CA ASN A 432 28.29 13.79 2.63
C ASN A 432 28.17 13.00 1.31
N ASP A 433 27.60 11.80 1.37
CA ASP A 433 27.32 10.98 0.18
C ASP A 433 26.05 11.42 -0.56
N TRP A 434 25.29 12.38 -0.01
CA TRP A 434 24.12 12.94 -0.69
C TRP A 434 24.57 14.05 -1.64
N ILE A 435 24.03 14.02 -2.87
CA ILE A 435 24.39 14.93 -3.95
C ILE A 435 23.14 15.69 -4.38
N LEU A 436 23.24 17.02 -4.43
CA LEU A 436 22.16 17.86 -4.93
C LEU A 436 21.91 17.64 -6.42
N ASP A 437 20.65 17.58 -6.82
CA ASP A 437 20.25 17.34 -8.21
C ASP A 437 20.49 18.54 -9.13
N ASP A 438 20.35 19.75 -8.61
CA ASP A 438 20.50 21.02 -9.33
C ASP A 438 21.95 21.39 -9.68
N CYS A 439 22.89 21.19 -8.76
CA CYS A 439 24.28 21.64 -8.91
C CYS A 439 25.33 20.50 -8.86
N GLN A 440 24.93 19.27 -8.54
CA GLN A 440 25.82 18.10 -8.42
C GLN A 440 26.88 18.19 -7.33
N HIS A 441 26.71 19.09 -6.35
CA HIS A 441 27.61 19.22 -5.22
C HIS A 441 27.18 18.36 -4.02
N SER A 442 28.14 17.98 -3.19
CA SER A 442 27.89 17.25 -1.94
C SER A 442 27.16 18.11 -0.92
N ILE A 443 26.14 17.54 -0.30
CA ILE A 443 25.41 18.15 0.83
C ILE A 443 26.30 18.15 2.07
N ASP A 444 26.38 19.30 2.75
CA ASP A 444 27.20 19.47 3.97
C ASP A 444 26.39 19.85 5.22
N GLY A 445 25.11 20.20 5.07
CA GLY A 445 24.28 20.59 6.20
C GLY A 445 22.80 20.76 5.89
N TRP A 446 22.05 21.01 6.96
CA TRP A 446 20.68 21.53 6.88
C TRP A 446 20.75 23.05 6.87
N TYR A 447 20.01 23.69 5.97
CA TYR A 447 19.94 25.13 5.85
C TYR A 447 18.50 25.61 5.97
N ASP A 448 18.34 26.80 6.57
CA ASP A 448 17.08 27.54 6.57
C ASP A 448 16.61 27.78 5.15
N ASP A 449 15.36 27.42 4.89
CA ASP A 449 14.73 27.51 3.58
C ASP A 449 13.34 28.15 3.70
N GLY A 450 13.28 29.28 4.39
CA GLY A 450 12.05 29.93 4.81
C GLY A 450 11.38 30.80 3.75
N LEU A 451 10.11 31.15 3.99
CA LEU A 451 9.29 31.98 3.07
C LEU A 451 9.89 33.36 2.77
N GLN A 452 10.59 33.95 3.74
CA GLN A 452 11.18 35.29 3.61
C GLN A 452 12.49 35.24 2.83
N GLN A 453 13.24 34.14 2.98
CA GLN A 453 14.54 33.97 2.37
C GLN A 453 14.83 32.48 2.19
N ARG A 454 14.89 32.05 0.93
CA ARG A 454 15.20 30.67 0.53
C ARG A 454 16.71 30.45 0.56
N TRP A 455 17.14 29.21 0.78
CA TRP A 455 18.55 28.85 0.60
C TRP A 455 19.03 29.22 -0.81
N ASN A 456 20.22 29.83 -0.90
CA ASN A 456 20.83 30.22 -2.17
C ASN A 456 22.35 30.15 -2.03
N GLY A 457 22.90 28.93 -2.03
CA GLY A 457 24.34 28.70 -1.90
C GLY A 457 25.15 28.95 -3.18
N ASP A 458 24.47 28.96 -4.33
CA ASP A 458 25.11 29.12 -5.65
C ASP A 458 25.30 30.58 -6.06
N ASP A 459 24.57 31.52 -5.46
CA ASP A 459 24.78 32.95 -5.66
C ASP A 459 26.05 33.40 -4.94
N LYS A 460 27.15 33.49 -5.71
CA LYS A 460 28.46 33.91 -5.22
C LYS A 460 28.48 35.36 -4.70
N GLU A 461 27.56 36.22 -5.14
CA GLU A 461 27.53 37.63 -4.76
C GLU A 461 26.64 37.87 -3.54
N HIS A 462 25.50 37.18 -3.47
CA HIS A 462 24.47 37.36 -2.44
C HIS A 462 23.96 36.03 -1.88
N PRO A 463 24.84 35.20 -1.27
CA PRO A 463 24.42 33.91 -0.75
C PRO A 463 23.52 34.07 0.47
N TYR A 464 22.52 33.20 0.59
CA TYR A 464 21.80 33.00 1.85
C TYR A 464 22.11 31.63 2.43
N LEU A 465 22.85 31.65 3.53
CA LEU A 465 23.29 30.46 4.25
C LEU A 465 23.04 30.65 5.74
N SER A 466 22.03 29.96 6.26
CA SER A 466 21.74 29.90 7.69
C SER A 466 21.69 28.44 8.11
N LEU A 467 22.76 27.97 8.77
CA LEU A 467 22.92 26.56 9.13
C LEU A 467 21.98 26.19 10.29
N ILE A 468 21.32 25.05 10.14
CA ILE A 468 20.47 24.41 11.14
C ILE A 468 21.27 23.26 11.77
N GLU A 469 21.26 23.23 13.10
CA GLU A 469 21.92 22.17 13.87
C GLU A 469 21.15 20.85 13.73
N GLY A 470 21.82 19.79 13.29
CA GLY A 470 21.26 18.43 13.33
C GLY A 470 21.17 17.88 14.76
N GLN A 471 20.44 16.76 14.93
CA GLN A 471 20.26 16.07 16.21
C GLN A 471 19.64 16.92 17.32
N LYS A 472 18.60 17.67 16.95
CA LYS A 472 17.94 18.60 17.86
C LYS A 472 16.45 18.62 17.62
N ASP A 473 15.74 18.98 18.68
CA ASP A 473 14.30 19.15 18.66
C ASP A 473 13.93 20.59 18.23
N TYR A 474 13.01 20.68 17.29
CA TYR A 474 12.48 21.93 16.75
C TYR A 474 10.96 21.95 16.84
N HIS A 475 10.38 23.09 17.21
CA HIS A 475 8.92 23.31 17.23
C HIS A 475 8.39 24.05 16.00
N PHE A 476 9.28 24.62 15.19
CA PHE A 476 9.02 25.19 13.87
C PHE A 476 10.30 25.01 13.06
N LEU A 477 10.18 24.61 11.80
CA LEU A 477 11.35 24.34 10.98
C LEU A 477 11.01 24.43 9.49
N GLU A 478 11.81 25.19 8.74
CA GLU A 478 11.75 25.25 7.28
C GLU A 478 13.17 24.92 6.79
N ALA A 479 13.39 23.72 6.29
CA ALA A 479 14.72 23.21 6.05
C ALA A 479 14.88 22.56 4.67
N LYS A 480 16.08 22.76 4.11
CA LYS A 480 16.61 22.07 2.95
C LYS A 480 17.96 21.43 3.30
N ALA A 481 18.20 20.20 2.86
CA ALA A 481 19.53 19.61 2.89
C ALA A 481 20.31 20.17 1.70
N ALA A 482 21.41 20.89 1.93
CA ALA A 482 22.14 21.56 0.88
C ALA A 482 23.64 21.75 1.21
N HIS A 483 24.36 22.54 0.41
CA HIS A 483 25.76 22.90 0.64
C HIS A 483 25.94 24.39 1.01
N GLY A 484 27.09 24.71 1.62
CA GLY A 484 27.55 26.09 1.84
C GLY A 484 28.10 26.75 0.57
N VAL A 485 28.80 27.89 0.69
CA VAL A 485 29.46 28.49 -0.50
C VAL A 485 30.58 27.58 -0.98
N ILE A 486 30.59 27.25 -2.27
CA ILE A 486 31.67 26.51 -2.90
C ILE A 486 32.72 27.49 -3.39
N GLN A 487 33.90 27.41 -2.80
CA GLN A 487 35.08 28.10 -3.29
C GLN A 487 35.77 27.16 -4.29
N GLU A 488 35.65 27.47 -5.58
CA GLU A 488 36.52 26.87 -6.59
C GLU A 488 37.95 27.30 -6.27
N GLU A 489 38.81 26.35 -5.87
CA GLU A 489 40.25 26.59 -5.82
C GLU A 489 40.71 26.84 -7.26
N ILE A 490 40.93 28.12 -7.60
CA ILE A 490 41.73 28.47 -8.77
C ILE A 490 43.12 27.89 -8.50
N LYS A 491 43.43 26.76 -9.15
CA LYS A 491 44.82 26.37 -9.30
C LYS A 491 45.47 27.48 -10.12
N GLU A 492 46.23 28.35 -9.46
CA GLU A 492 47.19 29.21 -10.14
C GLU A 492 48.11 28.27 -10.92
N ASP A 493 47.87 28.21 -12.23
CA ASP A 493 48.77 27.54 -13.15
C ASP A 493 50.03 28.41 -13.18
N ASP A 494 51.05 28.01 -12.43
CA ASP A 494 52.41 28.54 -12.48
C ASP A 494 52.99 28.23 -13.88
N SER A 495 52.45 28.87 -14.91
CA SER A 495 53.02 28.87 -16.26
C SER A 495 53.57 30.25 -16.55
N LYS A 496 54.90 30.35 -16.41
CA LYS A 496 55.68 31.40 -17.03
C LYS A 496 55.44 31.36 -18.54
N ASP A 497 54.90 32.46 -19.02
CA ASP A 497 55.08 33.08 -20.34
C ASP A 497 56.14 32.41 -21.23
N ASP A 498 55.71 31.86 -22.36
CA ASP A 498 56.37 32.05 -23.65
C ASP A 498 55.43 31.68 -24.82
N SER A 499 54.85 32.72 -25.41
CA SER A 499 54.56 32.95 -26.84
C SER A 499 53.89 31.88 -27.74
N LYS A 500 52.75 32.31 -28.33
CA LYS A 500 52.32 32.21 -29.75
C LYS A 500 52.15 30.83 -30.42
N GLU A 501 50.90 30.46 -30.72
CA GLU A 501 50.27 30.42 -32.06
C GLU A 501 48.98 29.56 -32.04
N GLU A 502 47.91 30.07 -32.67
CA GLU A 502 46.68 29.34 -33.04
C GLU A 502 46.92 28.58 -34.37
N PRO A 503 46.23 27.43 -34.65
CA PRO A 503 44.80 27.48 -35.00
C PRO A 503 43.91 26.22 -34.76
N LYS A 504 42.60 26.51 -34.63
CA LYS A 504 41.36 25.82 -35.07
C LYS A 504 41.09 24.30 -34.86
N GLN A 505 40.00 24.08 -34.09
CA GLN A 505 38.76 23.30 -34.37
C GLN A 505 38.84 21.77 -34.66
N ASP A 506 38.30 20.95 -33.74
CA ASP A 506 37.31 19.88 -34.02
C ASP A 506 36.76 19.22 -32.73
N GLU A 507 35.56 18.63 -32.86
CA GLU A 507 34.69 18.00 -31.85
C GLU A 507 35.31 16.78 -31.12
N LYS A 508 34.89 16.53 -29.86
CA LYS A 508 34.14 15.34 -29.35
C LYS A 508 34.55 14.85 -27.94
N GLU A 509 33.52 14.51 -27.16
CA GLU A 509 33.40 13.46 -26.12
C GLU A 509 34.16 13.56 -24.77
N SER A 510 33.33 13.72 -23.72
CA SER A 510 33.31 13.03 -22.41
C SER A 510 34.62 12.68 -21.68
N GLU A 511 34.87 13.39 -20.57
CA GLU A 511 35.48 12.83 -19.36
C GLU A 511 35.11 13.74 -18.16
N ILE A 512 34.13 13.33 -17.35
CA ILE A 512 33.88 13.96 -16.04
C ILE A 512 34.96 13.43 -15.10
N ARG A 513 35.98 14.25 -14.85
CA ARG A 513 36.96 14.02 -13.79
C ARG A 513 36.32 14.42 -12.46
N GLN A 514 36.16 13.46 -11.56
CA GLN A 514 35.93 13.73 -10.14
C GLN A 514 37.12 14.54 -9.61
N THR A 515 36.92 15.85 -9.44
CA THR A 515 37.80 16.68 -8.62
C THR A 515 37.39 16.52 -7.17
N ASN A 516 38.32 16.05 -6.33
CA ASN A 516 38.18 16.10 -4.88
C ASN A 516 38.16 17.58 -4.45
N GLU A 517 36.96 18.14 -4.28
CA GLU A 517 36.76 19.47 -3.72
C GLU A 517 36.94 19.43 -2.21
N LYS A 518 37.73 20.38 -1.70
CA LYS A 518 38.01 20.49 -0.27
C LYS A 518 37.08 21.54 0.33
N ILE A 519 35.95 21.08 0.86
CA ILE A 519 34.99 21.91 1.60
C ILE A 519 35.72 22.51 2.81
N THR A 520 35.80 23.83 2.85
CA THR A 520 36.39 24.54 3.99
C THR A 520 35.27 25.14 4.83
N PRO A 521 34.96 24.60 6.03
CA PRO A 521 33.96 25.21 6.90
C PRO A 521 34.49 26.57 7.38
N VAL A 522 33.86 27.66 6.90
CA VAL A 522 34.20 29.01 7.35
C VAL A 522 33.54 29.28 8.69
N LYS A 523 34.35 29.79 9.62
CA LYS A 523 33.98 30.20 10.98
C LYS A 523 32.74 31.09 11.01
N THR A 524 31.89 30.77 11.98
CA THR A 524 30.73 31.50 12.51
C THR A 524 30.87 33.03 12.41
N VAL A 525 29.95 33.68 11.69
CA VAL A 525 29.77 35.15 11.70
C VAL A 525 28.57 35.50 12.61
N GLN A 526 28.61 36.71 13.17
CA GLN A 526 28.12 37.06 14.50
C GLN A 526 26.60 36.93 14.74
N LYS A 527 26.27 36.39 15.92
CA LYS A 527 24.96 36.53 16.59
C LYS A 527 24.52 37.98 16.62
N GLN A 528 23.39 38.30 16.00
CA GLN A 528 22.56 39.39 16.47
C GLN A 528 21.92 38.97 17.80
N ASN A 529 22.26 39.69 18.86
CA ASN A 529 21.64 39.52 20.18
C ASN A 529 20.14 39.85 20.08
N VAL A 530 19.30 38.82 20.09
CA VAL A 530 17.90 38.96 20.51
C VAL A 530 17.91 38.98 22.03
N GLN A 531 17.37 40.06 22.62
CA GLN A 531 17.14 40.21 24.05
C GLN A 531 16.26 39.06 24.56
N THR A 532 16.87 38.07 25.21
CA THR A 532 16.14 37.14 26.08
C THR A 532 15.87 37.84 27.40
N GLY A 533 14.59 38.01 27.74
CA GLY A 533 14.17 38.46 29.07
C GLY A 533 14.64 37.51 30.17
N ASP A 534 14.91 38.09 31.34
CA ASP A 534 15.27 37.41 32.57
C ASP A 534 14.35 36.21 32.89
N GLU A 535 14.92 35.00 33.00
CA GLU A 535 14.36 33.94 33.82
C GLU A 535 15.40 33.48 34.86
N SER A 536 15.43 34.22 35.96
CA SER A 536 16.15 33.85 37.16
C SER A 536 15.43 32.74 37.95
N ASN A 537 16.16 31.70 38.36
CA ASN A 537 15.98 30.90 39.58
C ASN A 537 14.71 30.05 39.79
N GLY A 538 13.71 30.05 38.90
CA GLY A 538 12.48 29.25 39.07
C GLY A 538 12.65 27.74 38.86
N ALA A 539 13.47 27.34 37.87
CA ALA A 539 13.64 25.94 37.49
C ALA A 539 14.39 25.11 38.56
N LEU A 540 15.36 25.70 39.27
CA LEU A 540 16.08 25.00 40.35
C LEU A 540 15.15 24.65 41.52
N TRP A 541 14.23 25.54 41.91
CA TRP A 541 13.32 25.30 43.03
C TRP A 541 12.29 24.19 42.76
N LEU A 542 11.80 24.09 41.52
CA LEU A 542 10.86 23.04 41.11
C LEU A 542 11.52 21.65 41.11
N THR A 543 12.78 21.55 40.70
CA THR A 543 13.53 20.28 40.73
C THR A 543 13.81 19.78 42.15
N PHE A 544 14.11 20.67 43.10
CA PHE A 544 14.30 20.30 44.51
C PHE A 544 13.00 19.85 45.20
N MET A 545 11.87 20.50 44.90
CA MET A 545 10.56 20.05 45.40
C MET A 545 10.14 18.68 44.84
N GLY A 546 10.40 18.43 43.56
CA GLY A 546 10.12 17.14 42.91
C GLY A 546 10.91 15.98 43.54
N LEU A 547 12.20 16.20 43.83
CA LEU A 547 13.05 15.18 44.47
C LEU A 547 12.61 14.86 45.91
N ALA A 548 12.18 15.88 46.66
CA ALA A 548 11.71 15.72 48.04
C ALA A 548 10.39 14.92 48.11
N LEU A 549 9.45 15.18 47.19
CA LEU A 549 8.19 14.44 47.09
C LEU A 549 8.41 12.97 46.72
N LEU A 550 9.35 12.68 45.82
CA LEU A 550 9.72 11.31 45.44
C LEU A 550 10.30 10.53 46.63
N LEU A 551 11.15 11.17 47.44
CA LEU A 551 11.74 10.60 48.64
C LEU A 551 10.68 10.29 49.72
N ILE A 552 9.72 11.19 49.92
CA ILE A 552 8.59 10.96 50.84
C ILE A 552 7.73 9.78 50.35
N PHE A 553 7.45 9.71 49.04
CA PHE A 553 6.66 8.63 48.47
C PHE A 553 7.33 7.25 48.63
N LEU A 554 8.65 7.18 48.43
CA LEU A 554 9.43 5.95 48.64
C LEU A 554 9.48 5.53 50.12
N LEU A 555 9.57 6.48 51.04
CA LEU A 555 9.51 6.20 52.48
C LEU A 555 8.13 5.70 52.93
N VAL A 556 7.05 6.25 52.35
CA VAL A 556 5.67 5.78 52.60
C VAL A 556 5.46 4.37 52.05
N ILE A 557 5.95 4.06 50.84
CA ILE A 557 5.88 2.69 50.28
C ILE A 557 6.66 1.71 51.17
N LYS A 558 7.83 2.10 51.66
CA LYS A 558 8.65 1.27 52.56
C LYS A 558 7.97 1.06 53.92
N TYR A 559 7.31 2.08 54.46
CA TYR A 559 6.53 2.00 55.70
C TYR A 559 5.28 1.11 55.55
N ILE A 560 4.59 1.18 54.42
CA ILE A 560 3.42 0.35 54.12
C ILE A 560 3.82 -1.12 53.92
N LYS A 561 4.95 -1.39 53.25
CA LYS A 561 5.48 -2.75 53.09
C LYS A 561 6.00 -3.35 54.40
N GLY A 562 6.55 -2.55 55.32
CA GLY A 562 7.03 -3.02 56.63
C GLY A 562 5.96 -3.32 57.68
N LYS A 563 4.67 -3.17 57.36
CA LYS A 563 3.52 -3.52 58.25
C LYS A 563 2.73 -4.75 57.80
N ARG A 564 3.19 -5.43 56.74
CA ARG A 564 2.64 -6.71 56.28
C ARG A 564 3.72 -7.79 56.41
N ASP A 565 4.11 -8.05 57.65
CA ASP A 565 4.70 -9.30 58.13
C ASP A 565 4.16 -9.56 59.54
#